data_AF-A0A7I7LMZ3-F1
#
_entry.id   AF-A0A7I7LMZ3-F1
#
_cell.length_a   1.000
_cell.length_b   1.000
_cell.length_c   1.000
_cell.angle_alpha   90.00
_cell.angle_beta   90.00
_cell.angle_gamma   90.00
#
_symmetry.space_group_name_H-M   'P 1'
#
loop_
_entity.id
_entity.type
_entity.pdbx_description
1 polymer ?
#
loop_
_entity_poly.entity_id
_entity_poly.type
_entity_poly.pdbx_seq_one_letter_code
_entity_poly.pdbx_strand_id
1 'polypeptide(L)'
;MQVAPSVRGRVWRSGQLQDEFDFDKIAEYLSEENTLVWADLCNPDHDTLSDLAEKLRLNHWAVEDAVAAAERVKSTAYVTHTFFTVYDAGVVGRLGEDTAPMLSMRRISAFVLGQGLITVRLTPDFDITEVTRRWDEIGGQQYGVGALVHGLLDVVVDSHFAAVEALDDCIEAIEDELFENNSPRGSFQRRTFQIRRDLVNLRRIALPMREVVNSLQHHRLHVEAARELDPLYADLYDHVLRVSEWTES
;
A
#
# COMPACT_ATOMS: atom_id res chain seq x y z
N MET A 1 18.38 -13.85 0.05
CA MET A 1 17.56 -14.97 -0.44
C MET A 1 16.72 -14.39 -1.58
N GLN A 2 16.89 -14.82 -2.83
CA GLN A 2 16.09 -14.31 -3.94
C GLN A 2 14.64 -14.82 -3.75
N VAL A 3 13.69 -13.90 -3.68
CA VAL A 3 12.26 -14.22 -3.57
C VAL A 3 11.82 -14.74 -4.94
N ALA A 4 11.19 -15.92 -4.99
CA ALA A 4 10.68 -16.43 -6.27
C ALA A 4 9.49 -15.56 -6.74
N PRO A 5 9.39 -15.26 -8.04
CA PRO A 5 8.21 -14.60 -8.58
C PRO A 5 6.98 -15.42 -8.25
N SER A 6 5.93 -14.77 -7.76
CA SER A 6 4.63 -15.42 -7.54
C SER A 6 3.49 -14.49 -7.91
N VAL A 7 2.47 -15.06 -8.52
CA VAL A 7 1.24 -14.38 -8.89
C VAL A 7 0.12 -15.00 -8.09
N ARG A 8 -0.66 -14.16 -7.41
CA ARG A 8 -1.93 -14.54 -6.81
C ARG A 8 -3.02 -13.74 -7.51
N GLY A 9 -4.14 -14.36 -7.79
CA GLY A 9 -5.26 -13.61 -8.32
C GLY A 9 -6.59 -14.18 -7.92
N ARG A 10 -7.58 -13.32 -8.03
CA ARG A 10 -8.98 -13.60 -7.74
C ARG A 10 -9.81 -12.94 -8.82
N VAL A 11 -10.84 -13.65 -9.25
CA VAL A 11 -11.82 -13.13 -10.19
C VAL A 11 -13.20 -13.35 -9.59
N TRP A 12 -14.02 -12.30 -9.65
CA TRP A 12 -15.42 -12.34 -9.25
C TRP A 12 -16.28 -12.08 -10.47
N ARG A 13 -17.31 -12.91 -10.67
CA ARG A 13 -18.33 -12.70 -11.69
C ARG A 13 -19.66 -12.48 -11.02
N SER A 14 -20.31 -11.36 -11.31
CA SER A 14 -21.57 -10.95 -10.67
C SER A 14 -21.49 -10.97 -9.13
N GLY A 15 -20.34 -10.56 -8.58
CA GLY A 15 -20.07 -10.54 -7.14
C GLY A 15 -19.70 -11.90 -6.52
N GLN A 16 -19.68 -12.99 -7.28
CA GLN A 16 -19.30 -14.32 -6.78
C GLN A 16 -17.86 -14.65 -7.12
N LEU A 17 -17.08 -15.04 -6.10
CA LEU A 17 -15.71 -15.49 -6.28
C LEU A 17 -15.69 -16.78 -7.12
N GLN A 18 -14.80 -16.83 -8.11
CA GLN A 18 -14.57 -18.04 -8.91
C GLN A 18 -13.40 -18.84 -8.31
N ASP A 19 -13.49 -20.16 -8.40
CA ASP A 19 -12.50 -21.08 -7.82
C ASP A 19 -11.17 -21.15 -8.61
N GLU A 20 -11.19 -20.80 -9.89
CA GLU A 20 -10.02 -20.84 -10.77
C GLU A 20 -9.67 -19.44 -11.27
N PHE A 21 -8.41 -19.03 -11.02
CA PHE A 21 -7.81 -17.83 -11.60
C PHE A 21 -6.62 -18.22 -12.48
N ASP A 22 -6.70 -17.83 -13.75
CA ASP A 22 -5.62 -18.00 -14.72
C ASP A 22 -5.05 -16.63 -15.11
N PHE A 23 -3.80 -16.37 -14.75
CA PHE A 23 -3.16 -15.08 -15.01
C PHE A 23 -3.07 -14.75 -16.50
N ASP A 24 -2.91 -15.76 -17.36
CA ASP A 24 -2.79 -15.53 -18.81
C ASP A 24 -4.08 -14.98 -19.42
N LYS A 25 -5.22 -15.24 -18.77
CA LYS A 25 -6.56 -14.78 -19.16
C LYS A 25 -6.96 -13.45 -18.53
N ILE A 26 -6.05 -12.74 -17.86
CA ILE A 26 -6.37 -11.48 -17.18
C ILE A 26 -7.04 -10.45 -18.09
N ALA A 27 -6.58 -10.34 -19.35
CA ALA A 27 -7.17 -9.42 -20.33
C ALA A 27 -8.60 -9.84 -20.74
N GLU A 28 -8.87 -11.15 -20.80
CA GLU A 28 -10.21 -11.67 -21.07
C GLU A 28 -11.15 -11.33 -19.92
N TYR A 29 -10.74 -11.62 -18.67
CA TYR A 29 -11.53 -11.29 -17.49
C TYR A 29 -11.85 -9.80 -17.37
N LEU A 30 -10.89 -8.93 -17.69
CA LEU A 30 -11.08 -7.46 -17.66
C LEU A 30 -11.95 -6.92 -18.80
N SER A 31 -12.28 -7.75 -19.79
CA SER A 31 -13.19 -7.41 -20.89
C SER A 31 -14.61 -7.92 -20.68
N GLU A 32 -14.82 -8.82 -19.72
CA GLU A 32 -16.12 -9.42 -19.42
C GLU A 32 -16.98 -8.48 -18.56
N GLU A 33 -18.22 -8.23 -18.98
CA GLU A 33 -19.17 -7.48 -18.17
C GLU A 33 -19.42 -8.16 -16.81
N ASN A 34 -19.68 -7.35 -15.77
CA ASN A 34 -19.90 -7.81 -14.39
C ASN A 34 -18.76 -8.64 -13.80
N THR A 35 -17.54 -8.47 -14.31
CA THR A 35 -16.34 -9.10 -13.77
C THR A 35 -15.53 -8.10 -12.94
N LEU A 36 -14.96 -8.58 -11.85
CA LEU A 36 -13.97 -7.86 -11.05
C LEU A 36 -12.74 -8.75 -10.93
N VAL A 37 -11.56 -8.17 -11.16
CA VAL A 37 -10.29 -8.91 -11.09
C VAL A 37 -9.37 -8.24 -10.10
N TRP A 38 -8.72 -9.05 -9.27
CA TRP A 38 -7.54 -8.63 -8.54
C TRP A 38 -6.39 -9.57 -8.85
N ALA A 39 -5.30 -9.04 -9.39
CA ALA A 39 -4.05 -9.76 -9.57
C ALA A 39 -2.96 -9.09 -8.72
N ASP A 40 -2.22 -9.91 -7.98
CA ASP A 40 -1.15 -9.49 -7.11
C ASP A 40 0.14 -10.20 -7.52
N LEU A 41 1.07 -9.41 -8.05
CA LEU A 41 2.36 -9.84 -8.55
C LEU A 41 3.43 -9.54 -7.49
N CYS A 42 4.00 -10.60 -6.93
CA CYS A 42 5.08 -10.51 -5.95
C CYS A 42 6.41 -10.90 -6.61
N ASN A 43 7.34 -9.96 -6.61
CA ASN A 43 8.63 -9.98 -7.28
C ASN A 43 8.55 -10.46 -8.74
N PRO A 44 7.68 -9.87 -9.59
CA PRO A 44 7.55 -10.30 -10.98
C PRO A 44 8.85 -10.09 -11.75
N ASP A 45 9.14 -10.99 -12.69
CA ASP A 45 10.21 -10.76 -13.64
C ASP A 45 9.80 -9.71 -14.70
N HIS A 46 10.82 -9.22 -15.42
CA HIS A 46 10.64 -8.17 -16.42
C HIS A 46 9.71 -8.62 -17.55
N ASP A 47 9.80 -9.89 -17.96
CA ASP A 47 9.02 -10.43 -19.08
C ASP A 47 7.53 -10.52 -18.73
N THR A 48 7.19 -11.06 -17.55
CA THR A 48 5.82 -11.13 -17.04
C THR A 48 5.17 -9.74 -16.99
N LEU A 49 5.90 -8.74 -16.50
CA LEU A 49 5.35 -7.39 -16.37
C LEU A 49 5.26 -6.68 -17.73
N SER A 50 6.20 -6.91 -18.64
CA SER A 50 6.18 -6.36 -20.00
C SER A 50 5.01 -6.92 -20.80
N ASP A 51 4.80 -8.24 -20.74
CA ASP A 51 3.67 -8.90 -21.39
C ASP A 51 2.33 -8.38 -20.85
N LEU A 52 2.24 -8.18 -19.53
CA LEU A 52 1.05 -7.60 -18.90
C LEU A 52 0.81 -6.16 -19.36
N ALA A 53 1.88 -5.37 -19.46
CA ALA A 53 1.81 -3.99 -19.91
C ALA A 53 1.28 -3.87 -21.35
N GLU A 54 1.75 -4.75 -22.24
CA GLU A 54 1.26 -4.81 -23.63
C GLU A 54 -0.20 -5.25 -23.70
N LYS A 55 -0.56 -6.35 -23.02
CA LYS A 55 -1.93 -6.90 -23.00
C LYS A 55 -2.96 -5.88 -22.51
N LEU A 56 -2.62 -5.13 -21.47
CA LEU A 56 -3.53 -4.20 -20.80
C LEU A 56 -3.34 -2.73 -21.21
N ARG A 57 -2.44 -2.46 -22.15
CA ARG A 57 -2.10 -1.09 -22.61
C ARG A 57 -1.75 -0.18 -21.44
N LEU A 58 -0.92 -0.69 -20.52
CA LEU A 58 -0.39 0.08 -19.40
C LEU A 58 0.63 1.10 -19.90
N ASN A 59 0.81 2.18 -19.16
CA ASN A 59 1.77 3.20 -19.53
C ASN A 59 3.19 2.71 -19.23
N HIS A 60 4.10 2.87 -20.19
CA HIS A 60 5.48 2.41 -20.05
C HIS A 60 6.18 2.97 -18.80
N TRP A 61 6.02 4.26 -18.49
CA TRP A 61 6.62 4.88 -17.31
C TRP A 61 6.07 4.31 -16.01
N ALA A 62 4.76 4.03 -15.95
CA ALA A 62 4.13 3.41 -14.79
C ALA A 62 4.64 1.98 -14.55
N VAL A 63 4.97 1.27 -15.62
CA VAL A 63 5.55 -0.09 -15.56
C VAL A 63 6.98 -0.05 -15.05
N GLU A 64 7.81 0.88 -15.53
CA GLU A 64 9.16 1.10 -15.01
C GLU A 64 9.14 1.47 -13.52
N ASP A 65 8.24 2.38 -13.14
CA ASP A 65 8.02 2.78 -11.75
C ASP A 65 7.60 1.59 -10.87
N ALA A 66 6.77 0.69 -11.40
CA ALA A 66 6.28 -0.48 -10.66
C ALA A 66 7.40 -1.45 -10.27
N VAL A 67 8.52 -1.52 -11.00
CA VAL A 67 9.67 -2.39 -10.68
C VAL A 67 10.89 -1.64 -10.15
N ALA A 68 10.85 -0.31 -10.09
CA ALA A 68 11.93 0.48 -9.55
C ALA A 68 12.30 0.07 -8.11
N ALA A 69 13.59 0.08 -7.77
CA ALA A 69 14.06 -0.24 -6.42
C ALA A 69 13.54 0.76 -5.38
N ALA A 70 13.32 2.01 -5.78
CA ALA A 70 12.71 3.06 -4.97
C ALA A 70 11.94 4.02 -5.86
N GLU A 71 10.76 4.44 -5.40
CA GLU A 71 9.92 5.44 -6.07
C GLU A 71 9.18 6.27 -5.01
N ARG A 72 8.75 7.50 -5.33
CA ARG A 72 7.99 8.32 -4.37
C ARG A 72 6.53 7.86 -4.26
N VAL A 73 5.90 8.12 -3.12
CA VAL A 73 4.44 8.01 -3.02
C VAL A 73 3.80 8.97 -4.02
N LYS A 74 2.96 8.44 -4.90
CA LYS A 74 2.32 9.22 -5.97
C LYS A 74 1.09 8.52 -6.50
N SER A 75 0.21 9.29 -7.12
CA SER A 75 -0.87 8.81 -7.98
C SER A 75 -0.81 9.55 -9.32
N THR A 76 -1.11 8.86 -10.41
CA THR A 76 -1.12 9.42 -11.76
C THR A 76 -2.25 8.79 -12.55
N ALA A 77 -3.17 9.62 -13.04
CA ALA A 77 -4.25 9.18 -13.92
C ALA A 77 -3.75 9.15 -15.37
N TYR A 78 -3.87 7.99 -16.01
CA TYR A 78 -3.70 7.82 -17.45
C TYR A 78 -5.05 7.61 -18.11
N VAL A 79 -5.07 7.62 -19.45
CA VAL A 79 -6.29 7.41 -20.23
C VAL A 79 -6.88 6.01 -19.98
N THR A 80 -6.04 4.99 -19.79
CA THR A 80 -6.48 3.58 -19.66
C THR A 80 -6.60 3.09 -18.23
N HIS A 81 -5.92 3.72 -17.28
CA HIS A 81 -5.84 3.27 -15.90
C HIS A 81 -5.35 4.40 -14.99
N THR A 82 -5.51 4.24 -13.68
CA THR A 82 -4.79 5.05 -12.69
C THR A 82 -3.64 4.23 -12.11
N PHE A 83 -2.45 4.82 -12.01
CA PHE A 83 -1.30 4.20 -11.37
C PHE A 83 -1.02 4.91 -10.05
N PHE A 84 -0.75 4.15 -8.99
CA PHE A 84 -0.23 4.73 -7.76
C PHE A 84 0.87 3.87 -7.13
N THR A 85 1.69 4.51 -6.31
CA THR A 85 2.70 3.86 -5.47
C THR A 85 2.53 4.34 -4.04
N VAL A 86 2.47 3.40 -3.10
CA VAL A 86 2.36 3.63 -1.66
C VAL A 86 3.35 2.71 -0.91
N TYR A 87 3.53 2.96 0.38
CA TYR A 87 4.41 2.16 1.23
C TYR A 87 3.67 1.74 2.49
N ASP A 88 3.68 0.43 2.77
CA ASP A 88 3.39 -0.12 4.09
C ASP A 88 4.57 0.18 5.04
N ALA A 89 4.28 0.49 6.30
CA ALA A 89 5.26 0.81 7.34
C ALA A 89 5.25 -0.29 8.42
N GLY A 90 5.78 -1.47 8.09
CA GLY A 90 5.80 -2.59 9.03
C GLY A 90 6.71 -2.35 10.23
N VAL A 91 6.20 -2.54 11.44
CA VAL A 91 6.99 -2.50 12.68
C VAL A 91 7.81 -3.79 12.79
N VAL A 92 9.13 -3.68 12.82
CA VAL A 92 10.08 -4.81 12.81
C VAL A 92 11.10 -4.76 13.94
N GLY A 93 11.35 -3.58 14.51
CA GLY A 93 12.26 -3.43 15.63
C GLY A 93 11.63 -3.86 16.95
N ARG A 94 12.49 -4.10 17.94
CA ARG A 94 12.07 -4.31 19.33
C ARG A 94 12.63 -3.19 20.20
N LEU A 95 11.82 -2.73 21.15
CA LEU A 95 12.24 -1.84 22.21
C LEU A 95 13.51 -2.39 22.87
N GLY A 96 14.57 -1.59 22.88
CA GLY A 96 15.85 -1.96 23.50
C GLY A 96 16.97 -2.42 22.55
N GLU A 97 16.72 -2.58 21.25
CA GLU A 97 17.77 -2.90 20.27
C GLU A 97 18.40 -1.63 19.67
N ASP A 98 19.68 -1.39 19.94
CA ASP A 98 20.37 -0.12 19.63
C ASP A 98 20.63 0.18 18.14
N THR A 99 20.44 -0.81 17.25
CA THR A 99 20.93 -0.73 15.85
C THR A 99 19.96 -1.24 14.78
N ALA A 100 18.83 -1.83 15.17
CA ALA A 100 17.84 -2.29 14.20
C ALA A 100 16.88 -1.13 13.86
N PRO A 101 16.49 -0.96 12.59
CA PRO A 101 15.42 -0.02 12.26
C PRO A 101 14.12 -0.48 12.93
N MET A 102 13.36 0.48 13.47
CA MET A 102 12.06 0.17 14.06
C MET A 102 11.05 -0.18 12.98
N LEU A 103 11.17 0.49 11.82
CA LEU A 103 10.24 0.42 10.71
C LEU A 103 10.88 -0.19 9.47
N SER A 104 10.11 -1.01 8.77
CA SER A 104 10.42 -1.57 7.45
C SER A 104 9.42 -1.06 6.43
N MET A 105 9.89 -0.20 5.52
CA MET A 105 9.05 0.34 4.45
C MET A 105 8.93 -0.64 3.29
N ARG A 106 7.70 -1.02 2.93
CA ARG A 106 7.43 -2.00 1.87
C ARG A 106 6.61 -1.36 0.77
N ARG A 107 7.20 -1.26 -0.41
CA ARG A 107 6.58 -0.60 -1.56
C ARG A 107 5.49 -1.46 -2.18
N ILE A 108 4.38 -0.83 -2.50
CA ILE A 108 3.27 -1.42 -3.25
C ILE A 108 2.93 -0.45 -4.37
N SER A 109 3.02 -0.93 -5.61
CA SER A 109 2.52 -0.23 -6.79
C SER A 109 1.23 -0.86 -7.25
N ALA A 110 0.33 -0.07 -7.79
CA ALA A 110 -0.96 -0.56 -8.24
C ALA A 110 -1.42 0.11 -9.53
N PHE A 111 -1.99 -0.71 -10.41
CA PHE A 111 -2.72 -0.26 -11.59
C PHE A 111 -4.21 -0.50 -11.34
N VAL A 112 -4.98 0.59 -11.34
CA VAL A 112 -6.43 0.60 -11.20
C VAL A 112 -7.02 0.74 -12.60
N LEU A 113 -7.61 -0.35 -13.09
CA LEU A 113 -8.36 -0.43 -14.34
C LEU A 113 -9.87 -0.36 -14.03
N GLY A 114 -10.70 -0.26 -15.08
CA GLY A 114 -12.16 -0.14 -14.89
C GLY A 114 -12.79 -1.28 -14.08
N GLN A 115 -12.30 -2.51 -14.25
CA GLN A 115 -12.80 -3.72 -13.58
C GLN A 115 -11.69 -4.49 -12.85
N GLY A 116 -10.53 -3.87 -12.64
CA GLY A 116 -9.32 -4.57 -12.27
C GLY A 116 -8.43 -3.80 -11.31
N LEU A 117 -7.92 -4.47 -10.29
CA LEU A 117 -6.76 -4.00 -9.53
C LEU A 117 -5.58 -4.93 -9.81
N ILE A 118 -4.44 -4.35 -10.17
CA ILE A 118 -3.19 -5.11 -10.31
C ILE A 118 -2.19 -4.52 -9.34
N THR A 119 -1.77 -5.29 -8.34
CA THR A 119 -0.74 -4.88 -7.38
C THR A 119 0.60 -5.50 -7.75
N VAL A 120 1.67 -4.71 -7.63
CA VAL A 120 3.06 -5.12 -7.85
C VAL A 120 3.86 -4.81 -6.59
N ARG A 121 4.49 -5.84 -6.04
CA ARG A 121 5.30 -5.77 -4.81
C ARG A 121 6.64 -6.46 -5.06
N LEU A 122 7.72 -5.96 -4.50
CA LEU A 122 9.06 -6.55 -4.69
C LEU A 122 9.44 -7.55 -3.60
N THR A 123 8.73 -7.55 -2.47
CA THR A 123 8.96 -8.48 -1.36
C THR A 123 7.64 -9.10 -0.88
N PRO A 124 7.70 -10.31 -0.30
CA PRO A 124 6.52 -11.02 0.19
C PRO A 124 6.12 -10.57 1.59
N ASP A 125 6.84 -9.62 2.19
CA ASP A 125 6.72 -9.26 3.61
C ASP A 125 5.43 -8.47 3.91
N PHE A 126 4.77 -7.96 2.89
CA PHE A 126 3.45 -7.34 3.01
C PHE A 126 2.35 -8.41 2.98
N ASP A 127 1.52 -8.44 4.01
CA ASP A 127 0.41 -9.39 4.10
C ASP A 127 -0.77 -8.94 3.24
N ILE A 128 -0.74 -9.40 1.98
CA ILE A 128 -1.82 -9.15 1.02
C ILE A 128 -3.16 -9.82 1.42
N THR A 129 -3.13 -10.79 2.34
CA THR A 129 -4.36 -11.47 2.78
C THR A 129 -5.21 -10.56 3.68
N GLU A 130 -4.58 -9.65 4.42
CA GLU A 130 -5.27 -8.65 5.22
C GLU A 130 -6.10 -7.70 4.35
N VAL A 131 -5.58 -7.31 3.18
CA VAL A 131 -6.32 -6.50 2.20
C VAL A 131 -7.58 -7.21 1.73
N THR A 132 -7.50 -8.53 1.52
CA THR A 132 -8.68 -9.34 1.20
C THR A 132 -9.69 -9.30 2.34
N ARG A 133 -9.22 -9.49 3.57
CA ARG A 133 -10.06 -9.52 4.76
C ARG A 133 -10.84 -8.21 4.93
N ARG A 134 -10.15 -7.07 4.84
CA ARG A 134 -10.78 -5.73 4.88
C ARG A 134 -11.81 -5.52 3.77
N TRP A 135 -11.50 -6.01 2.58
CA TRP A 135 -12.42 -5.95 1.45
C TRP A 135 -13.68 -6.80 1.66
N ASP A 136 -13.55 -8.00 2.22
CA ASP A 136 -14.69 -8.87 2.55
C ASP A 136 -15.56 -8.24 3.67
N GLU A 137 -14.96 -7.57 4.66
CA GLU A 137 -15.67 -6.91 5.76
C GLU A 137 -16.60 -5.78 5.30
N ILE A 138 -16.21 -5.04 4.28
CA ILE A 138 -17.02 -3.95 3.70
C ILE A 138 -18.02 -4.45 2.65
N GLY A 139 -18.14 -5.77 2.42
CA GLY A 139 -18.98 -6.33 1.36
C GLY A 139 -18.52 -5.89 -0.04
N GLY A 140 -17.21 -5.78 -0.23
CA GLY A 140 -16.59 -5.15 -1.38
C GLY A 140 -16.96 -5.75 -2.75
N GLN A 141 -17.52 -6.96 -2.77
CA GLN A 141 -18.11 -7.62 -3.94
C GLN A 141 -19.14 -6.72 -4.66
N GLN A 142 -19.86 -5.88 -3.89
CA GLN A 142 -20.93 -5.02 -4.41
C GLN A 142 -20.42 -3.68 -4.95
N TYR A 143 -19.19 -3.30 -4.61
CA TYR A 143 -18.66 -1.96 -4.83
C TYR A 143 -17.46 -1.92 -5.79
N GLY A 144 -17.12 -3.07 -6.38
CA GLY A 144 -16.17 -3.19 -7.48
C GLY A 144 -14.73 -2.83 -7.11
N VAL A 145 -13.98 -2.33 -8.10
CA VAL A 145 -12.55 -2.00 -7.96
C VAL A 145 -12.29 -0.90 -6.92
N GLY A 146 -13.25 0.02 -6.73
CA GLY A 146 -13.14 1.08 -5.75
C GLY A 146 -13.02 0.56 -4.31
N ALA A 147 -13.70 -0.55 -4.00
CA ALA A 147 -13.58 -1.20 -2.69
C ALA A 147 -12.24 -1.92 -2.52
N LEU A 148 -11.70 -2.56 -3.57
CA LEU A 148 -10.37 -3.20 -3.52
C LEU A 148 -9.27 -2.16 -3.27
N VAL A 149 -9.34 -1.03 -3.98
CA VAL A 149 -8.40 0.09 -3.77
C VAL A 149 -8.53 0.64 -2.36
N HIS A 150 -9.76 0.84 -1.86
CA HIS A 150 -9.98 1.27 -0.49
C HIS A 150 -9.35 0.30 0.51
N GLY A 151 -9.67 -1.00 0.43
CA GLY A 151 -9.15 -2.01 1.34
C GLY A 151 -7.62 -2.07 1.34
N LEU A 152 -6.98 -1.88 0.18
CA LEU A 152 -5.52 -1.80 0.11
C LEU A 152 -4.97 -0.57 0.84
N LEU A 153 -5.56 0.60 0.61
CA LEU A 153 -5.11 1.85 1.23
C LEU A 153 -5.40 1.88 2.73
N ASP A 154 -6.52 1.30 3.18
CA ASP A 154 -6.89 1.16 4.58
C ASP A 154 -5.81 0.39 5.36
N VAL A 155 -5.40 -0.78 4.84
CA VAL A 155 -4.30 -1.57 5.43
C VAL A 155 -2.99 -0.79 5.46
N VAL A 156 -2.69 -0.03 4.40
CA VAL A 156 -1.47 0.78 4.34
C VAL A 156 -1.51 1.91 5.37
N VAL A 157 -2.63 2.61 5.52
CA VAL A 157 -2.76 3.72 6.47
C VAL A 157 -2.79 3.21 7.92
N ASP A 158 -3.42 2.07 8.18
CA ASP A 158 -3.36 1.38 9.47
C ASP A 158 -1.91 1.04 9.86
N SER A 159 -1.08 0.61 8.89
CA SER A 159 0.34 0.39 9.15
C SER A 159 1.08 1.68 9.54
N HIS A 160 0.65 2.85 9.04
CA HIS A 160 1.25 4.12 9.42
C HIS A 160 0.87 4.51 10.85
N PHE A 161 -0.35 4.26 11.28
CA PHE A 161 -0.75 4.44 12.69
C PHE A 161 0.07 3.56 13.62
N ALA A 162 0.18 2.26 13.31
CA ALA A 162 1.01 1.34 14.09
C ALA A 162 2.49 1.77 14.14
N ALA A 163 2.99 2.35 13.05
CA ALA A 163 4.33 2.91 13.00
C ALA A 163 4.49 4.17 13.87
N VAL A 164 3.50 5.05 13.95
CA VAL A 164 3.52 6.20 14.87
C VAL A 164 3.52 5.71 16.32
N GLU A 165 2.60 4.81 16.69
CA GLU A 165 2.52 4.27 18.06
C GLU A 165 3.85 3.63 18.48
N ALA A 166 4.47 2.83 17.61
CA ALA A 166 5.77 2.23 17.90
C ALA A 166 6.90 3.26 18.06
N LEU A 167 6.85 4.38 17.34
CA LEU A 167 7.83 5.46 17.49
C LEU A 167 7.61 6.24 18.79
N ASP A 168 6.36 6.49 19.18
CA ASP A 168 6.01 7.16 20.43
C ASP A 168 6.48 6.34 21.65
N ASP A 169 6.19 5.03 21.67
CA ASP A 169 6.70 4.11 22.70
C ASP A 169 8.24 4.15 22.81
N CYS A 170 8.92 4.29 21.67
CA CYS A 170 10.38 4.39 21.65
C CYS A 170 10.90 5.74 22.16
N ILE A 171 10.15 6.83 21.93
CA ILE A 171 10.47 8.16 22.44
C ILE A 171 10.33 8.15 23.96
N GLU A 172 9.21 7.64 24.49
CA GLU A 172 8.98 7.51 25.94
C GLU A 172 10.11 6.71 26.61
N ALA A 173 10.51 5.58 26.02
CA ALA A 173 11.60 4.75 26.54
C ALA A 173 12.95 5.48 26.58
N ILE A 174 13.23 6.36 25.60
CA ILE A 174 14.44 7.20 25.59
C ILE A 174 14.35 8.29 26.65
N GLU A 175 13.17 8.88 26.86
CA GLU A 175 12.96 9.90 27.89
C GLU A 175 13.23 9.33 29.28
N ASP A 176 12.67 8.15 29.60
CA ASP A 176 12.93 7.44 30.86
C ASP A 176 14.42 7.15 31.06
N GLU A 177 15.11 6.66 30.02
CA GLU A 177 16.56 6.38 30.04
C GLU A 177 17.39 7.64 30.35
N LEU A 178 16.94 8.81 29.88
CA LEU A 178 17.58 10.10 30.16
C LEU A 178 17.44 10.51 31.63
N PHE A 179 16.25 10.32 32.22
CA PHE A 179 15.99 10.66 33.62
C PHE A 179 16.72 9.73 34.60
N GLU A 180 16.87 8.45 34.25
CA GLU A 180 17.51 7.46 35.10
C GLU A 180 19.05 7.58 35.17
N ASN A 181 19.70 8.38 34.29
CA ASN A 181 21.16 8.51 34.19
C ASN A 181 21.94 7.18 34.04
N ASN A 182 21.27 6.10 33.65
CA ASN A 182 21.79 4.73 33.74
C ASN A 182 22.53 4.24 32.48
N SER A 183 22.55 5.03 31.40
CA SER A 183 23.02 4.54 30.10
C SER A 183 24.32 5.14 29.57
N PRO A 184 25.15 4.34 28.86
CA PRO A 184 26.30 4.84 28.12
C PRO A 184 25.84 5.87 27.07
N ARG A 185 26.37 7.09 27.10
CA ARG A 185 26.00 8.18 26.16
C ARG A 185 25.97 7.77 24.68
N GLY A 186 26.76 6.76 24.29
CA GLY A 186 26.82 6.26 22.91
C GLY A 186 25.64 5.38 22.46
N SER A 187 24.96 4.63 23.35
CA SER A 187 23.75 3.86 22.99
C SER A 187 22.57 4.81 22.79
N PHE A 188 22.38 5.73 23.73
CA PHE A 188 21.35 6.77 23.69
C PHE A 188 21.37 7.56 22.37
N GLN A 189 22.53 8.13 22.00
CA GLN A 189 22.67 8.91 20.77
C GLN A 189 22.32 8.13 19.49
N ARG A 190 22.67 6.84 19.44
CA ARG A 190 22.36 5.98 18.29
C ARG A 190 20.86 5.71 18.19
N ARG A 191 20.20 5.41 19.31
CA ARG A 191 18.74 5.22 19.35
C ARG A 191 17.99 6.48 18.92
N THR A 192 18.34 7.65 19.47
CA THR A 192 17.72 8.92 19.08
C THR A 192 17.87 9.20 17.58
N PHE A 193 19.06 8.93 17.01
CA PHE A 193 19.28 9.09 15.57
C PHE A 193 18.44 8.12 14.74
N GLN A 194 18.28 6.87 15.19
CA GLN A 194 17.47 5.87 14.51
C GLN A 194 15.98 6.25 14.52
N ILE A 195 15.43 6.65 15.67
CA ILE A 195 14.03 7.13 15.76
C ILE A 195 13.82 8.33 14.83
N ARG A 196 14.73 9.32 14.86
CA ARG A 196 14.65 10.48 13.96
C ARG A 196 14.64 10.06 12.48
N ARG A 197 15.47 9.08 12.10
CA ARG A 197 15.51 8.56 10.74
C ARG A 197 14.20 7.87 10.36
N ASP A 198 13.65 7.05 11.25
CA ASP A 198 12.41 6.32 11.02
C ASP A 198 11.20 7.27 10.92
N LEU A 199 11.14 8.30 11.78
CA LEU A 199 10.15 9.38 11.70
C LEU A 199 10.22 10.14 10.36
N VAL A 200 11.43 10.49 9.90
CA VAL A 200 11.61 11.16 8.60
C VAL A 200 11.15 10.27 7.45
N ASN A 201 11.43 8.96 7.51
CA ASN A 201 10.96 8.02 6.50
C ASN A 201 9.43 7.89 6.52
N LEU A 202 8.82 7.84 7.71
CA LEU A 202 7.36 7.78 7.87
C LEU A 202 6.69 9.04 7.31
N ARG A 203 7.20 10.24 7.65
CA ARG A 203 6.74 11.53 7.06
C ARG A 203 6.78 11.50 5.54
N ARG A 204 7.87 10.98 4.96
CA ARG A 204 8.06 10.93 3.50
C ARG A 204 7.00 10.08 2.78
N ILE A 205 6.45 9.08 3.45
CA ILE A 205 5.41 8.20 2.87
C ILE A 205 4.00 8.62 3.28
N ALA A 206 3.80 9.18 4.48
CA ALA A 206 2.48 9.57 4.98
C ALA A 206 1.97 10.87 4.33
N LEU A 207 2.79 11.91 4.24
CA LEU A 207 2.35 13.22 3.75
C LEU A 207 1.76 13.18 2.33
N PRO A 208 2.36 12.47 1.33
CA PRO A 208 1.81 12.45 -0.02
C PRO A 208 0.56 11.57 -0.16
N MET A 209 0.19 10.77 0.84
CA MET A 209 -1.02 9.93 0.79
C MET A 209 -2.28 10.76 0.59
N ARG A 210 -2.30 12.01 1.07
CA ARG A 210 -3.43 12.93 0.86
C ARG A 210 -3.70 13.15 -0.63
N GLU A 211 -2.65 13.34 -1.42
CA GLU A 211 -2.76 13.50 -2.86
C GLU A 211 -3.18 12.20 -3.55
N VAL A 212 -2.70 11.06 -3.06
CA VAL A 212 -3.09 9.73 -3.57
C VAL A 212 -4.59 9.47 -3.36
N VAL A 213 -5.09 9.63 -2.14
CA VAL A 213 -6.51 9.41 -1.81
C VAL A 213 -7.39 10.39 -2.59
N ASN A 214 -7.02 11.68 -2.63
CA ASN A 214 -7.76 12.68 -3.42
C ASN A 214 -7.80 12.31 -4.90
N SER A 215 -6.66 11.96 -5.51
CA SER A 215 -6.59 11.60 -6.92
C SER A 215 -7.49 10.40 -7.24
N LEU A 216 -7.50 9.39 -6.38
CA LEU A 216 -8.33 8.20 -6.55
C LEU A 216 -9.82 8.51 -6.36
N GLN A 217 -10.18 9.33 -5.38
CA GLN A 217 -11.56 9.76 -5.18
C GLN A 217 -12.08 10.56 -6.38
N HIS A 218 -11.30 11.49 -6.91
CA HIS A 218 -11.67 12.26 -8.10
C HIS A 218 -11.87 11.36 -9.33
N HIS A 219 -10.98 10.37 -9.53
CA HIS A 219 -11.12 9.44 -10.64
C HIS A 219 -12.38 8.57 -10.50
N ARG A 220 -12.66 8.06 -9.29
CA ARG A 220 -13.88 7.28 -9.00
C ARG A 220 -15.16 8.04 -9.33
N LEU A 221 -15.22 9.33 -8.97
CA LEU A 221 -16.36 10.19 -9.28
C LEU A 221 -16.49 10.44 -10.79
N HIS A 222 -15.38 10.48 -11.53
CA HIS A 222 -15.39 10.67 -12.97
C HIS A 222 -15.93 9.44 -13.73
N VAL A 223 -15.70 8.23 -13.21
CA VAL A 223 -16.16 6.97 -13.83
C VAL A 223 -17.51 6.49 -13.29
N GLU A 224 -18.25 7.35 -12.59
CA GLU A 224 -19.56 7.05 -11.97
C GLU A 224 -19.53 5.80 -11.07
N ALA A 225 -18.40 5.56 -10.39
CA ALA A 225 -18.28 4.44 -9.46
C ALA A 225 -19.25 4.59 -8.26
N ALA A 226 -19.55 3.47 -7.60
CA ALA A 226 -20.46 3.38 -6.45
C ALA A 226 -20.25 4.53 -5.44
N ARG A 227 -21.26 5.39 -5.31
CA ARG A 227 -21.26 6.55 -4.37
C ARG A 227 -21.33 6.11 -2.92
N GLU A 228 -21.74 4.86 -2.69
CA GLU A 228 -21.80 4.18 -1.40
C GLU A 228 -20.43 4.12 -0.71
N LEU A 229 -19.33 4.21 -1.48
CA LEU A 229 -17.97 4.26 -0.96
C LEU A 229 -17.51 5.69 -0.59
N ASP A 230 -18.30 6.74 -0.87
CA ASP A 230 -17.92 8.13 -0.54
C ASP A 230 -17.61 8.30 0.97
N PRO A 231 -18.40 7.75 1.91
CA PRO A 231 -18.10 7.83 3.34
C PRO A 231 -16.81 7.10 3.72
N LEU A 232 -16.53 5.96 3.10
CA LEU A 232 -15.32 5.18 3.36
C LEU A 232 -14.06 5.92 2.91
N TYR A 233 -14.09 6.53 1.73
CA TYR A 233 -12.96 7.35 1.26
C TYR A 233 -12.78 8.65 2.05
N ALA A 234 -13.86 9.22 2.59
CA ALA A 234 -13.77 10.37 3.49
C ALA A 234 -13.10 9.98 4.82
N ASP A 235 -13.48 8.84 5.41
CA ASP A 235 -12.84 8.30 6.62
C ASP A 235 -11.36 7.98 6.38
N LEU A 236 -11.02 7.33 5.27
CA LEU A 236 -9.63 7.09 4.86
C LEU A 236 -8.83 8.40 4.71
N TYR A 237 -9.44 9.44 4.15
CA TYR A 237 -8.80 10.75 4.04
C TYR A 237 -8.52 11.37 5.42
N ASP A 238 -9.49 11.30 6.33
CA ASP A 238 -9.33 11.78 7.71
C ASP A 238 -8.25 11.00 8.46
N HIS A 239 -8.17 9.68 8.25
CA HIS A 239 -7.11 8.82 8.78
C HIS A 239 -5.71 9.26 8.30
N VAL A 240 -5.54 9.48 6.99
CA VAL A 240 -4.28 9.99 6.44
C VAL A 240 -3.93 11.36 7.03
N LEU A 241 -4.91 12.23 7.23
CA LEU A 241 -4.69 13.55 7.84
C LEU A 241 -4.17 13.42 9.27
N ARG A 242 -4.79 12.57 10.10
CA ARG A 242 -4.35 12.35 11.49
C ARG A 242 -2.91 11.81 11.55
N VAL A 243 -2.57 10.81 10.73
CA VAL A 243 -1.20 10.29 10.65
C VAL A 243 -0.22 11.41 10.28
N SER A 244 -0.59 12.24 9.30
CA SER A 244 0.25 13.37 8.87
C SER A 244 0.51 14.34 10.02
N GLU A 245 -0.54 14.75 10.75
CA GLU A 245 -0.45 15.66 11.90
C GLU A 245 0.39 15.08 13.05
N TRP A 246 0.24 13.79 13.34
CA TRP A 246 1.05 13.11 14.35
C TRP A 246 2.52 13.08 13.96
N THR A 247 2.81 12.76 12.70
CA THR A 247 4.20 12.76 12.26
C THR A 247 4.81 14.15 12.32
N GLU A 248 4.05 15.26 12.26
CA GLU A 248 4.55 16.63 12.36
C GLU A 248 4.83 17.11 13.78
N SER A 249 4.21 16.47 14.79
CA SER A 249 4.41 16.76 16.21
C SER A 249 5.80 16.32 16.69
#